data_AF-A0A368G8X4-F1
#
_entry.id   AF-A0A368G8X4-F1
#
_cell.length_a   1.000
_cell.length_b   1.000
_cell.length_c   1.000
_cell.angle_alpha   90.00
_cell.angle_beta   90.00
_cell.angle_gamma   90.00
#
_symmetry.space_group_name_H-M   'P 1'
#
loop_
_entity.id
_entity.type
_entity.pdbx_description
1 polymer ?
#
loop_
_entity_poly.entity_id
_entity_poly.type
_entity_poly.pdbx_seq_one_letter_code
_entity_poly.pdbx_strand_id
1 'polypeptide(L)'
;MWAIAIAVAALYTSTEAEIYYQMPFVMPRPFLDKLPWRAASEFYGLIAARNITHRATRQKVQEWGEKYGVKEEMNKFYNKYQKNEEERGKKAIALLENAAKAYREYLALHDDTKTPEQIGADEKKMRYQIPKEYTVFAFASKVANLPSNIWLSDYQKNPILMNYLLS
;
A
#
# COMPACT_ATOMS: atom_id res chain seq x y z
N MET A 1 22.64 1.74 33.91
CA MET A 1 22.12 3.12 34.05
C MET A 1 23.00 4.00 33.17
N TRP A 2 22.56 4.73 32.15
CA TRP A 2 21.34 5.51 31.89
C TRP A 2 21.03 5.42 30.38
N ALA A 3 19.81 5.06 29.97
CA ALA A 3 18.74 5.97 29.54
C ALA A 3 19.05 6.78 28.26
N ILE A 4 18.41 6.41 27.16
CA ILE A 4 17.83 7.41 26.24
C ILE A 4 16.35 7.11 26.15
N ALA A 5 15.60 7.77 27.03
CA ALA A 5 14.21 8.08 26.79
C ALA A 5 14.17 9.04 25.59
N ILE A 6 13.78 8.56 24.41
CA ILE A 6 13.40 9.48 23.34
C ILE A 6 11.97 9.90 23.66
N ALA A 7 11.90 11.11 24.17
CA ALA A 7 10.72 11.82 24.58
C ALA A 7 9.65 11.82 23.49
N VAL A 8 8.40 11.73 23.95
CA VAL A 8 7.12 11.83 23.24
C VAL A 8 6.89 13.23 22.60
N ALA A 9 7.96 14.00 22.36
CA ALA A 9 7.90 15.41 21.96
C ALA A 9 8.36 15.71 20.52
N ALA A 10 8.55 14.70 19.67
CA ALA A 10 8.92 14.89 18.26
C ALA A 10 7.72 14.92 17.29
N LEU A 11 6.48 14.98 17.77
CA LEU A 11 5.28 14.95 16.94
C LEU A 11 4.86 16.32 16.34
N TYR A 12 5.64 17.40 16.53
CA TYR A 12 5.15 18.76 16.21
C TYR A 12 6.07 19.71 15.41
N THR A 13 7.20 19.29 14.81
CA THR A 13 8.06 20.23 14.06
C THR A 13 8.73 19.74 12.77
N SER A 14 8.25 18.66 12.13
CA SER A 14 8.68 18.37 10.75
C SER A 14 7.77 19.09 9.75
N THR A 15 8.36 20.02 8.97
CA THR A 15 7.77 20.63 7.78
C THR A 15 7.76 19.70 6.57
N GLU A 16 8.22 18.45 6.70
CA GLU A 16 8.00 17.42 5.69
C GLU A 16 6.57 16.90 5.81
N ALA A 17 5.87 16.82 4.68
CA ALA A 17 4.55 16.24 4.63
C ALA A 17 4.60 14.78 5.11
N GLU A 18 4.15 14.53 6.35
CA GLU A 18 4.00 13.19 6.90
C GLU A 18 3.17 12.32 5.95
N ILE A 19 3.73 11.17 5.56
CA ILE A 19 3.05 10.23 4.65
C ILE A 19 1.75 9.77 5.33
N TYR A 20 0.63 10.18 4.74
CA TYR A 20 -0.69 9.77 5.20
C TYR A 20 -1.08 8.45 4.52
N TYR A 21 -1.10 7.38 5.29
CA TYR A 21 -1.65 6.12 4.82
C TYR A 21 -3.18 6.15 4.92
N GLN A 22 -3.84 6.11 3.77
CA GLN A 22 -5.29 6.12 3.71
C GLN A 22 -5.85 4.81 4.27
N MET A 23 -6.57 4.91 5.38
CA MET A 23 -7.29 3.78 5.95
C MET A 23 -8.51 3.44 5.08
N PRO A 24 -8.66 2.19 4.62
CA PRO A 24 -9.85 1.76 3.90
C PRO A 24 -11.13 2.06 4.69
N PHE A 25 -12.15 2.54 4.00
CA PHE A 25 -13.45 2.84 4.62
C PHE A 25 -14.05 1.59 5.29
N VAL A 26 -13.88 0.43 4.67
CA VAL A 26 -14.39 -0.89 5.12
C VAL A 26 -13.57 -1.51 6.26
N MET A 27 -12.46 -0.91 6.67
CA MET A 27 -11.65 -1.46 7.78
C MET A 27 -12.46 -1.42 9.08
N PRO A 28 -12.57 -2.54 9.82
CA PRO A 28 -13.22 -2.55 11.13
C PRO A 28 -12.55 -1.57 12.09
N ARG A 29 -13.37 -0.82 12.84
CA ARG A 29 -12.91 0.18 13.83
C ARG A 29 -13.53 -0.17 15.18
N PRO A 30 -12.92 -1.09 15.95
CA PRO A 30 -13.55 -1.68 17.15
C PRO A 30 -13.95 -0.65 18.22
N PHE A 31 -13.29 0.52 18.26
CA PHE A 31 -13.66 1.59 19.18
C PHE A 31 -15.04 2.22 18.88
N LEU A 32 -15.61 1.98 17.69
CA LEU A 32 -16.96 2.41 17.32
C LEU A 32 -18.05 1.47 17.85
N ASP A 33 -17.74 0.20 18.11
CA ASP A 33 -18.74 -0.83 18.45
C ASP A 33 -19.46 -0.55 19.78
N LYS A 34 -18.80 0.21 20.67
CA LYS A 34 -19.32 0.61 21.98
C LYS A 34 -20.11 1.92 21.97
N LEU A 35 -20.26 2.55 20.80
CA LEU A 35 -20.87 3.88 20.68
C LEU A 35 -22.27 3.81 20.06
N PRO A 36 -23.17 4.77 20.40
CA PRO A 36 -24.45 4.87 19.73
C PRO A 36 -24.26 5.17 18.25
N TRP A 37 -25.18 4.70 17.41
CA TRP A 37 -25.10 4.86 15.95
C TRP A 37 -24.88 6.32 15.50
N ARG A 38 -25.41 7.30 16.24
CA ARG A 38 -25.21 8.74 15.95
C ARG A 38 -23.74 9.14 16.06
N ALA A 39 -23.04 8.67 17.07
CA ALA A 39 -21.62 8.97 17.25
C ALA A 39 -20.78 8.34 16.13
N ALA A 40 -21.07 7.09 15.77
CA ALA A 40 -20.44 6.44 14.63
C ALA A 40 -20.72 7.19 13.31
N SER A 41 -21.97 7.65 13.10
CA SER A 41 -22.34 8.46 11.94
C SER A 41 -21.57 9.77 11.87
N GLU A 42 -21.39 10.47 12.99
CA GLU A 42 -20.55 11.68 13.05
C GLU A 42 -19.10 11.37 12.64
N PHE A 43 -18.53 10.29 13.18
CA PHE A 43 -17.18 9.86 12.83
C PHE A 43 -17.01 9.58 11.33
N TYR A 44 -17.92 8.81 10.73
CA TYR A 44 -17.88 8.53 9.30
C TYR A 44 -18.04 9.79 8.45
N GLY A 45 -18.88 10.74 8.91
CA GLY A 45 -19.00 12.05 8.29
C GLY A 45 -17.68 12.83 8.29
N LEU A 46 -16.93 12.78 9.40
CA LEU A 46 -15.63 13.43 9.51
C LEU A 46 -14.59 12.83 8.55
N ILE A 47 -14.48 11.50 8.48
CA ILE A 47 -13.44 10.85 7.67
C ILE A 47 -13.78 10.78 6.17
N ALA A 48 -15.07 10.95 5.81
CA ALA A 48 -15.50 11.04 4.42
C ALA A 48 -15.53 12.49 3.88
N ALA A 49 -15.29 13.49 4.74
CA ALA A 49 -15.35 14.89 4.37
C ALA A 49 -14.28 15.22 3.31
N ARG A 50 -14.73 15.69 2.15
CA ARG A 50 -13.84 16.02 1.00
C ARG A 50 -13.37 17.47 0.99
N ASN A 51 -13.89 18.29 1.89
CA ASN A 51 -13.65 19.74 1.96
C ASN A 51 -12.68 20.15 3.07
N ILE A 52 -12.05 19.19 3.76
CA ILE A 52 -11.06 19.46 4.81
C ILE A 52 -9.78 18.68 4.53
N THR A 53 -8.65 19.22 4.99
CA THR A 53 -7.36 18.54 4.85
C THR A 53 -7.31 17.31 5.74
N HIS A 54 -6.44 16.34 5.41
CA HIS A 54 -6.19 15.19 6.31
C HIS A 54 -5.69 15.64 7.68
N ARG A 55 -4.91 16.73 7.76
CA ARG A 55 -4.48 17.33 9.04
C ARG A 55 -5.68 17.81 9.87
N ALA A 56 -6.59 18.57 9.27
CA ALA A 56 -7.80 19.03 9.93
C ALA A 56 -8.72 17.86 10.31
N THR A 57 -8.80 16.83 9.46
CA THR A 57 -9.54 15.59 9.77
C THR A 57 -8.99 14.92 11.02
N ARG A 58 -7.66 14.80 11.14
CA ARG A 58 -7.02 14.22 12.35
C ARG A 58 -7.38 15.01 13.60
N GLN A 59 -7.32 16.33 13.56
CA GLN A 59 -7.70 17.19 14.69
C GLN A 59 -9.17 16.98 15.10
N LYS A 60 -10.10 17.04 14.14
CA LYS A 60 -11.53 16.82 14.42
C LYS A 60 -11.84 15.42 14.94
N VAL A 61 -11.11 14.41 14.46
CA VAL A 61 -11.25 13.03 14.96
C VAL A 61 -10.72 12.91 16.40
N GLN A 62 -9.67 13.65 16.78
CA GLN A 62 -9.22 13.73 18.18
C GLN A 62 -10.28 14.36 19.08
N GLU A 63 -10.82 15.52 18.68
CA GLU A 63 -11.91 16.21 19.39
C GLU A 63 -13.15 15.32 19.52
N TRP A 64 -13.51 14.61 18.46
CA TRP A 64 -14.59 13.63 18.48
C TRP A 64 -14.31 12.47 19.44
N GLY A 65 -13.07 11.95 19.47
CA GLY A 65 -12.66 10.90 20.39
C GLY A 65 -12.73 11.32 21.86
N GLU A 66 -12.41 12.59 22.15
CA GLU A 66 -12.59 13.20 23.47
C GLU A 66 -14.08 13.31 23.84
N LYS A 67 -14.90 13.86 22.95
CA LYS A 67 -16.35 14.04 23.12
C LYS A 67 -17.05 12.73 23.52
N TYR A 68 -16.61 11.60 22.97
CA TYR A 68 -17.23 10.29 23.20
C TYR A 68 -16.44 9.37 24.14
N GLY A 69 -15.35 9.85 24.75
CA GLY A 69 -14.56 9.05 25.70
C GLY A 69 -13.88 7.83 25.09
N VAL A 70 -13.51 7.88 23.81
CA VAL A 70 -12.85 6.79 23.07
C VAL A 70 -11.46 7.16 22.53
N LYS A 71 -10.96 8.33 22.93
CA LYS A 71 -9.69 8.88 22.44
C LYS A 71 -8.54 7.89 22.57
N GLU A 72 -8.43 7.20 23.71
CA GLU A 72 -7.32 6.27 23.96
C GLU A 72 -7.38 5.04 23.05
N GLU A 73 -8.53 4.38 22.92
CA GLU A 73 -8.63 3.20 22.05
C GLU A 73 -8.50 3.57 20.57
N MET A 74 -9.05 4.72 20.19
CA MET A 74 -8.89 5.28 18.87
C MET A 74 -7.43 5.57 18.53
N ASN A 75 -6.69 6.20 19.45
CA ASN A 75 -5.26 6.49 19.27
C ASN A 75 -4.43 5.20 19.19
N LYS A 76 -4.71 4.22 20.05
CA LYS A 76 -4.07 2.90 19.99
C LYS A 76 -4.32 2.21 18.64
N PHE A 77 -5.55 2.29 18.13
CA PHE A 77 -5.90 1.74 16.82
C PHE A 77 -5.16 2.45 15.68
N TYR A 78 -5.17 3.79 15.64
CA TYR A 78 -4.48 4.55 14.60
C TYR A 78 -2.97 4.35 14.62
N ASN A 79 -2.35 4.33 15.80
CA ASN A 79 -0.91 4.09 15.93
C ASN A 79 -0.52 2.69 15.44
N LYS A 80 -1.33 1.68 15.75
CA LYS A 80 -1.13 0.32 15.24
C LYS A 80 -1.26 0.26 13.72
N TYR A 81 -2.28 0.93 13.17
CA TYR A 81 -2.49 0.99 11.73
C TYR A 81 -1.32 1.68 11.01
N GLN A 82 -0.93 2.86 11.49
CA GLN A 82 0.19 3.64 10.96
C GLN A 82 1.47 2.80 10.91
N LYS A 83 1.83 2.16 12.02
CA LYS A 83 3.02 1.30 12.07
C LYS A 83 2.96 0.16 11.05
N ASN A 84 1.82 -0.52 10.94
CA ASN A 84 1.64 -1.61 9.99
C ASN A 84 1.77 -1.12 8.54
N GLU A 85 1.23 0.06 8.23
CA GLU A 85 1.31 0.65 6.90
C GLU A 85 2.71 1.14 6.57
N GLU A 86 3.45 1.70 7.52
CA GLU A 86 4.87 2.04 7.36
C GLU A 86 5.72 0.80 7.07
N GLU A 87 5.50 -0.29 7.82
CA GLU A 87 6.18 -1.56 7.57
C GLU A 87 5.81 -2.15 6.20
N ARG A 88 4.53 -2.07 5.82
CA ARG A 88 4.05 -2.50 4.50
C ARG A 88 4.66 -1.66 3.38
N GLY A 89 4.72 -0.34 3.57
CA GLY A 89 5.32 0.61 2.64
C GLY A 89 6.80 0.32 2.39
N LYS A 90 7.57 0.12 3.46
CA LYS A 90 9.00 -0.29 3.36
C LYS A 90 9.16 -1.59 2.58
N LYS A 91 8.33 -2.60 2.86
CA LYS A 91 8.36 -3.89 2.13
C LYS A 91 8.00 -3.71 0.65
N ALA A 92 7.03 -2.86 0.34
CA ALA A 92 6.63 -2.57 -1.03
C ALA A 92 7.73 -1.85 -1.82
N ILE A 93 8.38 -0.85 -1.22
CA ILE A 93 9.52 -0.14 -1.82
C ILE A 93 10.66 -1.13 -2.12
N ALA A 94 11.05 -1.93 -1.14
CA ALA A 94 12.11 -2.93 -1.32
C ALA A 94 11.77 -3.94 -2.43
N LEU A 95 10.50 -4.37 -2.51
CA LEU A 95 10.04 -5.27 -3.57
C LEU A 95 10.14 -4.60 -4.96
N LEU A 96 9.78 -3.33 -5.08
CA LEU A 96 9.89 -2.58 -6.34
C LEU A 96 11.34 -2.43 -6.79
N GLU A 97 12.25 -2.10 -5.87
CA GLU A 97 13.69 -2.00 -6.15
C GLU A 97 14.27 -3.34 -6.60
N ASN A 98 13.93 -4.42 -5.89
CA ASN A 98 14.37 -5.77 -6.25
C ASN A 98 13.76 -6.25 -7.57
N ALA A 99 12.50 -5.92 -7.86
CA ALA A 99 11.85 -6.22 -9.14
C ALA A 99 12.54 -5.51 -10.30
N ALA A 100 12.94 -4.26 -10.12
CA ALA A 100 13.69 -3.52 -11.14
C ALA A 100 15.06 -4.16 -11.42
N LYS A 101 15.77 -4.63 -10.38
CA LYS A 101 17.01 -5.38 -10.54
C LYS A 101 16.77 -6.71 -11.25
N ALA A 102 15.80 -7.49 -10.79
CA ALA A 102 15.42 -8.76 -11.39
C ALA A 102 15.07 -8.59 -12.87
N TYR A 103 14.33 -7.56 -13.26
CA TYR A 103 14.01 -7.32 -14.67
C TYR A 103 15.25 -7.18 -15.56
N ARG A 104 16.32 -6.56 -15.06
CA ARG A 104 17.59 -6.48 -15.81
C ARG A 104 18.24 -7.86 -15.97
N GLU A 105 18.18 -8.70 -14.94
CA GLU A 105 18.65 -10.09 -15.00
C GLU A 105 17.80 -10.91 -15.97
N TYR A 106 16.49 -10.70 -16.00
CA TYR A 106 15.58 -11.30 -16.97
C TYR A 106 15.95 -10.93 -18.41
N LEU A 107 16.20 -9.65 -18.70
CA LEU A 107 16.61 -9.21 -20.04
C LEU A 107 17.93 -9.86 -20.48
N ALA A 108 18.87 -10.07 -19.56
CA ALA A 108 20.12 -10.76 -19.84
C ALA A 108 19.95 -12.27 -20.13
N LEU A 109 18.77 -12.86 -19.86
CA LEU A 109 18.48 -14.23 -20.29
C LEU A 109 18.28 -14.32 -21.80
N HIS A 110 17.83 -13.24 -22.44
CA HIS A 110 17.58 -13.13 -23.88
C HIS A 110 18.88 -12.86 -24.64
N ASP A 111 19.82 -13.78 -24.48
CA ASP A 111 21.13 -13.81 -25.11
C ASP A 111 21.01 -14.49 -26.49
N ASP A 112 21.60 -13.90 -27.53
CA ASP A 112 21.55 -14.40 -28.91
C ASP A 112 22.36 -15.70 -29.12
N THR A 113 23.15 -16.10 -28.13
CA THR A 113 23.86 -17.39 -28.09
C THR A 113 22.99 -18.54 -27.58
N LYS A 114 21.82 -18.28 -27.00
CA LYS A 114 20.93 -19.31 -26.43
C LYS A 114 19.79 -19.68 -27.37
N THR A 115 19.34 -20.93 -27.27
CA THR A 115 18.12 -21.37 -27.94
C THR A 115 16.86 -20.89 -27.19
N PRO A 116 15.71 -20.77 -27.86
CA PRO A 116 14.45 -20.43 -27.19
C PRO A 116 14.08 -21.39 -26.04
N GLU A 117 14.44 -22.67 -26.15
CA GLU A 117 14.21 -23.66 -25.09
C GLU A 117 15.05 -23.38 -23.84
N GLN A 118 16.32 -23.00 -24.02
CA GLN A 118 17.21 -22.62 -22.93
C GLN A 118 16.74 -21.35 -22.22
N ILE A 119 16.32 -20.34 -22.99
CA ILE A 119 15.74 -19.10 -22.46
C ILE A 119 14.49 -19.44 -21.62
N GLY A 120 13.58 -20.26 -22.16
CA GLY A 120 12.37 -20.67 -21.45
C GLY A 120 12.65 -21.42 -20.14
N ALA A 121 13.69 -22.27 -20.10
CA ALA A 121 14.10 -22.95 -18.89
C ALA A 121 14.67 -21.99 -17.82
N ASP A 122 15.49 -21.03 -18.24
CA ASP A 122 16.07 -20.01 -17.36
C ASP A 122 14.98 -19.08 -16.80
N GLU A 123 14.04 -18.64 -17.62
CA GLU A 123 12.89 -17.83 -17.18
C GLU A 123 12.03 -18.58 -16.17
N LYS A 124 11.74 -19.86 -16.44
CA LYS A 124 10.99 -20.72 -15.52
C LYS A 124 11.71 -20.83 -14.17
N LYS A 125 13.03 -21.05 -14.19
CA LYS A 125 13.86 -21.09 -12.97
C LYS A 125 13.78 -19.77 -12.20
N MET A 126 13.93 -18.63 -12.88
CA MET A 126 13.83 -17.30 -12.27
C MET A 126 12.45 -17.08 -11.62
N ARG A 127 11.37 -17.44 -12.31
CA ARG A 127 9.99 -17.36 -11.78
C ARG A 127 9.83 -18.13 -10.47
N TYR A 128 10.47 -19.28 -10.32
CA TYR A 128 10.42 -20.06 -9.07
C TYR A 128 11.33 -19.50 -7.97
N GLN A 129 12.48 -18.93 -8.32
CA GLN A 129 13.44 -18.42 -7.35
C GLN A 129 13.02 -17.09 -6.73
N ILE A 130 12.44 -16.19 -7.54
CA ILE A 130 12.05 -14.83 -7.13
C ILE A 130 10.62 -14.50 -7.58
N PRO A 131 9.61 -15.25 -7.09
CA PRO A 131 8.25 -15.19 -7.61
C PRO A 131 7.59 -13.82 -7.45
N LYS A 132 7.92 -13.07 -6.38
CA LYS A 132 7.30 -11.76 -6.12
C LYS A 132 7.85 -10.71 -7.07
N GLU A 133 9.17 -10.62 -7.16
CA GLU A 133 9.89 -9.72 -8.07
C GLU A 133 9.50 -10.00 -9.52
N TYR A 134 9.46 -11.28 -9.91
CA TYR A 134 9.01 -11.74 -11.22
C TYR A 134 7.59 -11.26 -11.54
N THR A 135 6.66 -11.46 -10.60
CA THR A 135 5.27 -11.01 -10.77
C THR A 135 5.19 -9.50 -10.98
N VAL A 136 5.93 -8.71 -10.20
CA VAL A 136 5.91 -7.25 -10.27
C VAL A 136 6.46 -6.76 -11.62
N PHE A 137 7.64 -7.21 -12.05
CA PHE A 137 8.18 -6.71 -13.31
C PHE A 137 7.38 -7.26 -14.51
N ALA A 138 6.88 -8.49 -14.46
CA ALA A 138 6.08 -9.05 -15.54
C ALA A 138 4.78 -8.24 -15.72
N PHE A 139 4.14 -7.84 -14.62
CA PHE A 139 3.01 -6.93 -14.66
C PHE A 139 3.40 -5.56 -15.24
N ALA A 140 4.50 -4.96 -14.77
CA ALA A 140 4.97 -3.68 -15.26
C ALA A 140 5.28 -3.69 -16.77
N SER A 141 5.95 -4.73 -17.28
CA SER A 141 6.23 -4.89 -18.72
C SER A 141 4.95 -5.04 -19.53
N LYS A 142 3.94 -5.77 -19.01
CA LYS A 142 2.62 -5.87 -19.66
C LYS A 142 1.94 -4.52 -19.74
N VAL A 143 1.92 -3.75 -18.64
CA VAL A 143 1.33 -2.41 -18.60
C VAL A 143 2.06 -1.44 -19.54
N ALA A 144 3.39 -1.51 -19.63
CA ALA A 144 4.18 -0.66 -20.52
C ALA A 144 3.86 -0.85 -22.01
N ASN A 145 3.39 -2.04 -22.39
CA ASN A 145 2.98 -2.38 -23.76
C ASN A 145 1.50 -2.04 -24.04
N LEU A 146 0.72 -1.59 -23.06
CA LEU A 146 -0.66 -1.19 -23.29
C LEU A 146 -0.72 0.17 -24.02
N PRO A 147 -1.62 0.32 -25.01
CA PRO A 147 -1.84 1.63 -25.61
C PRO A 147 -2.43 2.59 -24.56
N SER A 148 -2.01 3.85 -24.61
CA SER A 148 -2.28 4.88 -23.58
C SER A 148 -3.76 5.22 -23.36
N ASN A 149 -4.66 4.69 -24.19
CA ASN A 149 -6.11 4.90 -24.13
C ASN A 149 -6.88 3.78 -23.41
N ILE A 150 -6.21 2.75 -22.87
CA ILE A 150 -6.87 1.63 -22.17
C ILE A 150 -6.63 1.70 -20.66
N TRP A 151 -7.70 1.71 -19.87
CA TRP A 151 -7.63 1.65 -18.41
C TRP A 151 -7.57 0.20 -17.91
N LEU A 152 -6.76 -0.05 -16.87
CA LEU A 152 -6.59 -1.37 -16.24
C LEU A 152 -7.90 -2.03 -15.78
N SER A 153 -8.94 -1.25 -15.47
CA SER A 153 -10.26 -1.75 -15.08
C SER A 153 -10.99 -2.50 -16.21
N ASP A 154 -10.66 -2.20 -17.46
CA ASP A 154 -11.28 -2.85 -18.63
C ASP A 154 -10.67 -4.24 -18.88
N TYR A 155 -9.47 -4.50 -18.34
CA TYR A 155 -8.76 -5.78 -18.42
C TYR A 155 -9.32 -6.85 -17.49
N GLN A 156 -9.71 -6.49 -16.26
CA GLN A 156 -10.31 -7.43 -15.31
C GLN A 156 -11.72 -7.90 -15.71
N LYS A 157 -12.38 -7.15 -16.59
CA LYS A 157 -13.76 -7.43 -17.05
C LYS A 157 -13.82 -8.16 -18.38
N ASN A 158 -12.70 -8.33 -19.08
CA ASN A 158 -12.68 -8.91 -20.42
C ASN A 158 -11.85 -10.21 -20.46
N PRO A 159 -12.50 -11.39 -20.46
CA PRO A 159 -11.80 -12.68 -20.40
C PRO A 159 -10.88 -12.93 -21.61
N ILE A 160 -11.09 -12.25 -22.74
CA ILE A 160 -10.20 -12.34 -23.92
C ILE A 160 -8.85 -11.66 -23.65
N LEU A 161 -8.83 -10.57 -22.89
CA LEU A 161 -7.60 -9.88 -22.48
C LEU A 161 -6.90 -10.62 -21.33
N MET A 162 -7.64 -11.38 -20.53
CA MET A 162 -7.09 -12.20 -19.44
C MET A 162 -6.19 -13.34 -19.93
N ASN A 163 -6.37 -13.82 -21.17
CA ASN A 163 -5.48 -14.83 -21.76
C ASN A 163 -4.04 -14.33 -21.95
N TYR A 164 -3.84 -13.01 -22.11
CA TYR A 164 -2.50 -12.41 -22.13
C TYR A 164 -1.84 -12.35 -20.74
N LEU A 165 -2.57 -12.63 -19.66
CA LEU A 165 -2.02 -12.68 -18.30
C LEU A 165 -1.44 -14.05 -17.93
N LEU A 166 -1.89 -15.14 -18.57
CA LEU A 166 -1.58 -16.53 -18.20
C LEU A 166 -0.70 -17.30 -19.20
N SER A 167 -0.48 -16.76 -20.41
CA SER A 167 0.61 -17.16 -21.31
C SER A 167 1.88 -16.38 -21.00
#